data_AF-A0A5S9M8D4-F1
#
_entry.id   AF-A0A5S9M8D4-F1
#
_cell.length_a   1.000
_cell.length_b   1.000
_cell.length_c   1.000
_cell.angle_alpha   90.00
_cell.angle_beta   90.00
_cell.angle_gamma   90.00
#
_symmetry.space_group_name_H-M   'P 1'
#
loop_
_entity.id
_entity.type
_entity.pdbx_description
1 polymer ?
#
loop_
_entity_poly.entity_id
_entity_poly.type
_entity_poly.pdbx_seq_one_letter_code
_entity_poly.pdbx_strand_id
1 'polypeptide(L)'
;MIPITIISEKSALEFRNQGARIIGGCCGTTPQHISAMAEAVKDLAPITEKEVKVLKEEIISIQDQRTEPGLDELAVKKTIDYRRA
;
A
#
# COMPACT_ATOMS: atom_id res chain seq x y z
N MET A 1 31.92 3.78 -13.42
CA MET A 1 31.27 4.74 -12.50
C MET A 1 30.02 5.25 -13.21
N ILE A 2 28.83 4.92 -12.72
CA ILE A 2 27.57 5.34 -13.36
C ILE A 2 27.31 6.80 -12.95
N PRO A 3 27.03 7.73 -13.89
CA PRO A 3 26.70 9.10 -13.54
C PRO A 3 25.41 9.16 -12.72
N ILE A 4 25.40 10.02 -11.69
CA ILE A 4 24.28 10.17 -10.73
C ILE A 4 22.97 10.58 -11.40
N THR A 5 23.03 11.14 -12.62
CA THR A 5 21.88 11.59 -13.42
C THR A 5 21.02 10.45 -13.96
N ILE A 6 21.60 9.27 -14.25
CA ILE A 6 20.87 8.11 -14.79
C ILE A 6 19.74 7.68 -13.85
N ILE A 7 19.98 7.71 -12.54
CA ILE A 7 18.97 7.36 -11.54
C ILE A 7 17.82 8.37 -11.58
N SER A 8 18.13 9.65 -11.74
CA SER A 8 17.13 10.72 -11.76
C SER A 8 16.27 10.66 -13.03
N GLU A 9 16.89 10.45 -14.20
CA GLU A 9 16.20 10.25 -15.49
C GLU A 9 15.21 9.09 -15.40
N LYS A 10 15.68 7.92 -14.95
CA LYS A 10 14.84 6.72 -14.82
C LYS A 10 13.69 6.94 -13.83
N SER A 11 13.97 7.58 -12.69
CA SER A 11 12.95 7.82 -11.67
C SER A 11 11.85 8.75 -12.19
N ALA A 12 12.21 9.81 -12.93
CA ALA A 12 11.23 10.72 -13.52
C ALA A 12 10.29 10.02 -14.49
N LEU A 13 10.82 9.12 -15.33
CA LEU A 13 10.01 8.29 -16.24
C LEU A 13 9.07 7.35 -15.49
N GLU A 14 9.56 6.66 -14.46
CA GLU A 14 8.73 5.79 -13.63
C GLU A 14 7.63 6.57 -12.91
N PHE A 15 7.94 7.72 -12.31
CA PHE A 15 6.94 8.56 -11.64
C PHE A 15 5.87 9.08 -12.61
N ARG A 16 6.27 9.54 -13.80
CA ARG A 16 5.32 9.88 -14.86
C ARG A 16 4.42 8.70 -15.19
N ASN A 17 4.98 7.50 -15.37
CA ASN A 17 4.23 6.28 -15.67
C ASN A 17 3.26 5.89 -14.55
N GLN A 18 3.55 6.29 -13.31
CA GLN A 18 2.64 6.14 -12.18
C GLN A 18 1.58 7.25 -12.10
N GLY A 19 1.60 8.25 -12.99
CA GLY A 19 0.64 9.35 -13.08
C GLY A 19 1.10 10.67 -12.46
N ALA A 20 2.35 10.77 -12.01
CA ALA A 20 2.88 12.03 -11.47
C ALA A 20 3.02 13.09 -12.57
N ARG A 21 2.65 14.34 -12.25
CA ARG A 21 2.71 15.50 -13.17
C ARG A 21 3.66 16.59 -12.70
N ILE A 22 4.02 16.56 -11.42
CA ILE A 22 4.98 17.46 -10.80
C ILE A 22 6.07 16.57 -10.21
N ILE A 23 7.28 16.71 -10.75
CA ILE A 23 8.45 15.92 -10.35
C ILE A 23 9.55 16.91 -9.99
N GLY A 24 10.18 16.70 -8.85
CA GLY A 24 11.23 17.57 -8.31
C GLY A 24 12.08 16.79 -7.32
N GLY A 25 12.64 17.49 -6.33
CA GLY A 25 13.50 16.88 -5.33
C GLY A 25 13.42 17.56 -3.98
N CYS A 26 14.04 16.91 -2.99
CA CYS A 26 14.12 17.38 -1.60
C CYS A 26 15.59 17.57 -1.22
N CYS A 27 15.94 17.34 0.04
CA CYS A 27 17.32 17.43 0.53
C CYS A 27 18.24 16.47 -0.25
N GLY A 28 19.35 17.01 -0.78
CA GLY A 28 20.34 16.25 -1.54
C GLY A 28 20.10 16.22 -3.06
N THR A 29 18.97 16.74 -3.54
CA THR A 29 18.78 16.97 -4.97
C THR A 29 19.56 18.20 -5.42
N THR A 30 20.30 18.06 -6.51
CA THR A 30 21.11 19.13 -7.10
C THR A 30 20.51 19.60 -8.43
N PRO A 31 20.90 20.77 -8.96
CA PRO A 31 20.44 21.24 -10.26
C PRO A 31 20.69 20.23 -11.40
N GLN A 32 21.79 19.45 -11.34
CA GLN A 32 22.09 18.41 -12.33
C GLN A 32 21.03 17.31 -12.34
N HIS A 33 20.54 16.89 -11.17
CA HIS A 33 19.46 15.90 -11.07
C HIS A 33 18.16 16.45 -11.69
N ILE A 34 17.82 17.71 -11.38
CA ILE A 34 16.60 18.35 -11.91
C ILE A 34 16.67 18.49 -13.44
N SER A 35 17.81 18.91 -13.98
CA SER A 35 18.02 19.01 -15.43
C SER A 35 17.82 17.66 -16.10
N ALA A 36 18.41 16.60 -15.54
CA ALA A 36 18.30 15.25 -16.08
C ALA A 36 16.84 14.73 -16.03
N MET A 37 16.12 14.98 -14.93
CA MET A 37 14.69 14.66 -14.85
C MET A 37 13.87 15.42 -15.90
N ALA A 38 14.11 16.72 -16.04
CA ALA A 38 13.39 17.58 -16.98
C ALA A 38 13.64 17.17 -18.43
N GLU A 39 14.89 16.86 -18.80
CA GLU A 39 15.25 16.34 -20.12
C GLU A 39 14.57 14.99 -20.41
N ALA A 40 14.54 14.08 -19.44
CA ALA A 40 13.94 12.76 -19.60
C ALA A 40 12.42 12.80 -19.89
N VAL A 41 11.70 13.80 -19.36
CA VAL A 41 10.23 13.89 -19.51
C VAL A 41 9.76 14.98 -20.48
N LYS A 42 10.68 15.76 -21.07
CA LYS A 42 10.38 16.98 -21.84
C LYS A 42 9.35 16.78 -22.95
N ASP A 43 9.47 15.70 -23.71
CA ASP A 43 8.65 15.43 -24.90
C ASP A 43 7.48 14.48 -24.61
N LEU A 44 7.23 14.16 -23.34
CA LEU A 44 6.19 13.22 -22.93
C LEU A 44 4.97 13.94 -22.35
N ALA A 45 3.79 13.65 -22.91
CA ALA A 45 2.54 14.16 -22.36
C ALA A 45 2.24 13.55 -20.97
N PRO A 46 1.57 14.28 -20.05
CA PRO A 46 1.11 13.71 -18.78
C PRO A 46 0.13 12.55 -18.98
N ILE A 47 0.15 11.57 -18.09
CA ILE A 47 -0.82 10.47 -18.10
C ILE A 47 -2.14 10.97 -17.48
N THR A 48 -3.24 10.77 -18.20
CA THR A 48 -4.59 11.18 -17.79
C THR A 48 -5.35 10.09 -17.03
N GLU A 49 -5.14 8.84 -17.40
CA GLU A 49 -5.82 7.67 -16.84
C GLU A 49 -4.80 6.58 -16.51
N LYS A 50 -4.97 5.96 -15.34
CA LYS A 50 -4.11 4.86 -14.88
C LYS A 50 -4.98 3.71 -14.42
N GLU A 51 -4.71 2.52 -14.98
CA GLU A 51 -5.30 1.29 -14.48
C GLU A 51 -4.72 0.97 -13.10
N VAL A 52 -5.54 1.14 -12.06
CA VAL A 52 -5.23 0.72 -10.70
C VAL A 52 -5.83 -0.65 -10.46
N LYS A 53 -5.01 -1.57 -9.95
CA LYS A 53 -5.51 -2.85 -9.44
C LYS A 53 -6.34 -2.55 -8.19
N VAL A 54 -7.65 -2.46 -8.36
CA VAL A 54 -8.58 -2.48 -7.23
C VAL A 54 -8.41 -3.86 -6.60
N LEU A 55 -7.77 -3.90 -5.43
CA LEU A 55 -7.77 -5.11 -4.62
C LEU A 55 -9.24 -5.39 -4.32
N LYS A 56 -9.77 -6.50 -4.88
CA LYS A 56 -11.05 -7.01 -4.41
C LYS A 56 -10.86 -7.28 -2.93
N GLU A 57 -11.56 -6.51 -2.10
CA GLU A 57 -11.75 -6.87 -0.71
C GLU A 57 -12.51 -8.20 -0.73
N GLU A 58 -11.79 -9.31 -0.67
CA GLU A 58 -12.39 -10.55 -0.24
C GLU A 58 -12.77 -10.30 1.22
N ILE A 59 -14.05 -9.99 1.43
CA ILE A 59 -14.66 -10.00 2.75
C ILE A 59 -14.50 -11.43 3.24
N ILE A 60 -13.44 -11.69 4.02
CA ILE A 60 -13.29 -12.93 4.75
C ILE A 60 -14.38 -12.87 5.81
N SER A 61 -15.53 -13.48 5.52
CA SER A 61 -16.54 -13.78 6.52
C SER A 61 -15.91 -14.79 7.47
N ILE A 62 -15.34 -14.31 8.57
CA ILE A 62 -14.94 -15.15 9.70
C ILE A 62 -16.23 -15.77 10.23
N GLN A 63 -16.53 -16.99 9.78
CA GLN A 63 -17.59 -17.80 10.38
C GLN A 63 -17.02 -18.31 11.70
N ASP A 64 -17.52 -17.77 12.82
CA ASP A 64 -17.18 -18.26 14.15
C ASP A 64 -17.76 -19.67 14.33
N GLN A 65 -16.98 -20.69 13.95
CA GLN A 65 -17.30 -22.09 14.15
C GLN A 65 -16.97 -22.52 15.58
N ARG A 66 -17.46 -21.79 16.59
CA ARG A 66 -17.35 -22.25 17.98
C ARG A 66 -18.20 -23.50 18.17
N THR A 67 -17.53 -24.65 18.26
CA THR A 67 -18.12 -25.93 18.66
C THR A 67 -18.20 -26.12 20.16
N GLU A 68 -17.46 -25.31 20.94
CA GLU A 68 -17.42 -25.41 22.39
C GLU A 68 -18.21 -24.27 23.07
N PRO A 69 -18.96 -24.58 24.15
CA PRO A 69 -19.69 -23.58 24.91
C PRO A 69 -18.75 -22.55 25.54
N GLY A 70 -19.24 -21.32 25.68
CA GLY A 70 -18.49 -20.24 26.31
C GLY A 70 -18.16 -20.52 27.77
N LEU A 71 -17.11 -19.85 28.29
CA LEU A 71 -16.73 -19.98 29.70
C LEU A 71 -17.87 -19.55 30.65
N ASP A 72 -18.69 -18.59 30.21
CA ASP A 72 -19.91 -18.14 30.86
C ASP A 72 -20.95 -19.28 30.96
N GLU A 73 -21.20 -20.02 29.88
CA GLU A 73 -22.09 -21.18 29.89
C GLU A 73 -21.55 -22.32 30.78
N LEU A 74 -20.24 -22.58 30.71
CA LEU A 74 -19.58 -23.58 31.55
C LEU A 74 -19.64 -23.21 33.05
N ALA A 75 -19.51 -21.92 33.38
CA ALA A 75 -19.62 -21.42 34.75
C ALA A 75 -21.05 -21.54 35.29
N VAL A 76 -22.06 -21.25 34.46
CA VAL A 76 -23.47 -21.44 34.82
C VAL A 76 -23.78 -22.91 35.07
N LYS A 77 -23.35 -23.80 34.16
CA LYS A 77 -23.55 -25.25 34.31
C LYS A 77 -22.93 -25.78 35.60
N LYS A 78 -21.66 -25.44 35.89
CA LYS A 78 -21.00 -25.83 37.13
C LYS A 78 -21.72 -25.31 38.38
N THR A 79 -22.24 -24.09 38.33
CA THR A 79 -22.98 -23.51 39.45
C THR A 79 -24.31 -24.23 39.70
N ILE A 80 -25.02 -24.61 38.62
CA ILE A 80 -26.27 -25.36 38.72
C ILE A 80 -26.02 -26.78 39.23
N ASP A 81 -25.00 -27.46 38.73
CA ASP A 81 -24.62 -28.81 39.16
C ASP A 81 -24.23 -28.82 40.65
N TYR A 82 -23.46 -27.83 41.11
CA TYR A 82 -23.10 -27.69 42.53
C TYR A 82 -24.30 -27.44 43.44
N ARG A 83 -25.31 -26.69 43.00
CA ARG A 83 -26.52 -26.40 43.79
C ARG A 83 -27.53 -27.56 43.84
N ARG A 84 -27.43 -28.52 42.93
CA ARG A 84 -28.33 -29.69 42.84
C ARG A 84 -27.79 -30.92 43.59
N ALA A 85 -26.50 -30.93 43.94
CA ALA A 85 -25.86 -31.93 44.79
C ALA A 85 -26.10 -31.60 46.28
#